data_AF-A0A7C3RJL2-F1
#
_entry.id   AF-A0A7C3RJL2-F1
#
_cell.length_a   1.000
_cell.length_b   1.000
_cell.length_c   1.000
_cell.angle_alpha   90.00
_cell.angle_beta   90.00
_cell.angle_gamma   90.00
#
_symmetry.space_group_name_H-M   'P 1'
#
loop_
_entity.id
_entity.type
_entity.pdbx_description
1 polymer ?
#
loop_
_entity_poly.entity_id
_entity_poly.type
_entity_poly.pdbx_seq_one_letter_code
_entity_poly.pdbx_strand_id
1 'polypeptide(L)'
;VRFSDFSTHTKRETLLIPTNDNFEIYQISKKLFLKNFSSHKLAIRLVGVRASGFSYGRTIPIFEGDERRRKEKLLKAIDRIREKYGFGKLLTGVEKLLEEIYERDEERGFTLKTSSLTK
;
A
#
# COMPACT_ATOMS: atom_id res chain seq x y z
N VAL A 1 -4.19 8.14 11.52
CA VAL A 1 -2.99 8.98 11.74
C VAL A 1 -3.02 9.43 13.18
N ARG A 2 -1.89 9.29 13.89
CA ARG A 2 -1.73 9.79 15.25
C ARG A 2 -0.80 11.00 15.23
N PHE A 3 -1.21 12.08 15.90
CA PHE A 3 -0.45 13.32 15.99
C PHE A 3 0.42 13.36 17.26
N SER A 4 1.23 14.41 17.38
CA SER A 4 2.16 14.63 18.49
C SER A 4 1.48 14.77 19.85
N ASP A 5 0.23 15.24 19.87
CA ASP A 5 -0.63 15.33 21.05
C ASP A 5 -1.30 13.99 21.42
N PHE A 6 -0.89 12.90 20.76
CA PHE A 6 -1.45 11.56 20.89
C PHE A 6 -2.88 11.38 20.40
N SER A 7 -3.52 12.41 19.83
CA SER A 7 -4.84 12.31 19.20
C SER A 7 -4.77 11.40 17.97
N THR A 8 -5.82 10.60 17.75
CA THR A 8 -5.89 9.64 16.64
C THR A 8 -7.09 9.94 15.76
N HIS A 9 -6.82 10.29 14.51
CA HIS A 9 -7.84 10.55 13.51
C HIS A 9 -7.78 9.51 12.40
N THR A 10 -8.93 8.90 12.10
CA THR A 10 -9.08 7.82 11.10
C THR A 10 -10.07 8.24 10.02
N LYS A 11 -9.70 8.04 8.76
CA LYS A 11 -10.59 8.16 7.60
C LYS A 11 -10.61 6.82 6.86
N ARG A 12 -11.77 6.43 6.36
CA ARG A 12 -11.97 5.19 5.61
C ARG A 12 -12.79 5.48 4.36
N GLU A 13 -12.54 4.72 3.30
CA GLU A 13 -13.29 4.75 2.04
C GLU A 13 -13.57 3.30 1.65
N THR A 14 -14.84 2.99 1.39
CA THR A 14 -15.23 1.66 0.89
C THR A 14 -15.24 1.72 -0.62
N LEU A 15 -14.53 0.77 -1.26
CA LEU A 15 -14.49 0.66 -2.71
C LEU A 15 -15.66 -0.19 -3.21
N LEU A 16 -16.25 0.21 -4.33
CA LEU A 16 -17.32 -0.56 -4.98
C LEU A 16 -16.81 -1.90 -5.52
N ILE A 17 -15.56 -1.92 -5.98
CA ILE A 17 -14.90 -3.09 -6.54
C ILE A 17 -13.70 -3.41 -5.65
N PRO A 18 -13.57 -4.64 -5.13
CA PRO A 18 -12.40 -5.03 -4.34
C PRO A 18 -11.14 -4.94 -5.20
N THR A 19 -10.03 -4.51 -4.60
CA THR A 19 -8.74 -4.36 -5.27
C THR A 19 -7.63 -5.03 -4.50
N ASN A 20 -6.69 -5.62 -5.24
CA ASN A 20 -5.41 -6.12 -4.74
C ASN A 20 -4.22 -5.36 -5.35
N ASP A 21 -4.48 -4.22 -5.97
CA ASP A 21 -3.46 -3.39 -6.61
C ASP A 21 -2.80 -2.47 -5.59
N ASN A 22 -1.52 -2.71 -5.29
CA ASN A 22 -0.72 -1.90 -4.37
C ASN A 22 -0.71 -0.41 -4.74
N PHE A 23 -0.68 -0.08 -6.04
CA PHE A 23 -0.66 1.32 -6.47
C PHE A 23 -2.00 1.99 -6.21
N GLU A 24 -3.12 1.30 -6.47
CA GLU A 24 -4.46 1.81 -6.18
C GLU A 24 -4.64 2.03 -4.67
N ILE A 25 -4.22 1.05 -3.85
CA ILE A 25 -4.24 1.16 -2.39
C ILE A 25 -3.41 2.36 -1.91
N TYR A 26 -2.22 2.57 -2.47
CA TYR A 26 -1.38 3.73 -2.14
C TYR A 26 -2.08 5.05 -2.48
N GLN A 27 -2.66 5.17 -3.68
CA GLN A 27 -3.35 6.41 -4.11
C GLN A 27 -4.53 6.75 -3.20
N ILE A 28 -5.36 5.76 -2.87
CA ILE A 28 -6.50 5.94 -1.95
C ILE A 28 -5.99 6.33 -0.55
N SER A 29 -4.96 5.64 -0.06
CA SER A 29 -4.37 5.91 1.25
C SER A 29 -3.79 7.33 1.32
N LYS A 30 -3.08 7.77 0.27
CA LYS A 30 -2.54 9.13 0.15
C LYS A 30 -3.65 10.18 0.14
N LYS A 31 -4.71 9.96 -0.64
CA LYS A 31 -5.89 10.84 -0.68
C LYS A 31 -6.53 10.98 0.71
N LEU A 32 -6.77 9.86 1.41
CA LEU A 32 -7.34 9.87 2.76
C LEU A 32 -6.41 10.51 3.79
N PHE A 33 -5.11 10.27 3.66
CA PHE A 33 -4.09 10.89 4.49
C PHE A 33 -4.08 12.41 4.31
N LEU A 34 -4.03 12.91 3.07
CA LEU A 34 -4.03 14.36 2.80
C LEU A 34 -5.29 15.04 3.31
N LYS A 35 -6.47 14.43 3.13
CA LYS A 35 -7.71 14.93 3.72
C LYS A 35 -7.66 15.07 5.24
N ASN A 36 -6.95 14.15 5.91
CA ASN A 36 -6.79 14.19 7.35
C ASN A 36 -5.69 15.19 7.77
N PHE A 37 -4.60 15.26 7.00
CA PHE A 37 -3.44 16.10 7.29
C PHE A 37 -3.75 17.59 7.08
N SER A 38 -4.42 17.97 6.00
CA SER A 38 -4.73 19.38 5.72
C SER A 38 -5.60 20.04 6.79
N SER A 39 -6.32 19.26 7.60
CA SER A 39 -7.13 19.76 8.71
C SER A 39 -6.35 19.95 10.02
N HIS A 40 -5.09 19.51 10.10
CA HIS A 40 -4.31 19.50 11.35
C HIS A 40 -2.90 20.05 11.13
N LYS A 41 -2.49 21.03 11.96
CA LYS A 41 -1.14 21.62 11.91
C LYS A 41 -0.11 20.88 12.79
N LEU A 42 -0.51 19.78 13.43
CA LEU A 42 0.33 19.04 14.38
C LEU A 42 1.29 18.10 13.67
N ALA A 43 2.45 17.87 14.29
CA ALA A 43 3.42 16.89 13.79
C ALA A 43 2.83 15.47 13.85
N ILE A 44 3.19 14.64 12.87
CA ILE A 44 2.72 13.25 12.80
C ILE A 44 3.65 12.35 13.60
N ARG A 45 3.07 11.52 14.47
CA ARG A 45 3.79 10.50 15.23
C ARG A 45 3.65 9.11 14.61
N LEU A 46 2.49 8.81 14.02
CA LEU A 46 2.22 7.50 13.43
C LEU A 46 1.27 7.60 12.23
N VAL A 47 1.63 6.92 11.15
CA VAL A 47 0.75 6.67 10.00
C VAL A 47 0.61 5.17 9.85
N GLY A 48 -0.64 4.72 9.69
CA GLY A 48 -0.96 3.33 9.43
C GLY A 48 -2.10 3.26 8.43
N VAL A 49 -2.05 2.25 7.56
CA VAL A 49 -3.08 1.93 6.59
C VAL A 49 -3.64 0.57 6.97
N ARG A 50 -4.98 0.43 6.97
CA ARG A 50 -5.67 -0.82 7.26
C ARG A 50 -6.59 -1.16 6.09
N ALA A 51 -6.44 -2.36 5.55
CA ALA A 51 -7.41 -2.95 4.64
C ALA A 51 -8.45 -3.78 5.43
N SER A 52 -9.69 -3.79 4.95
CA SER A 52 -10.80 -4.57 5.51
C SER A 52 -11.85 -4.83 4.44
N GLY A 53 -12.77 -5.76 4.68
CA GLY A 53 -13.81 -6.12 3.70
C GLY A 53 -13.28 -7.00 2.57
N PHE A 54 -12.41 -7.94 2.91
CA PHE A 54 -11.86 -8.91 1.95
C PHE A 54 -12.97 -9.81 1.40
N SER A 55 -12.94 -10.06 0.09
CA SER A 55 -13.86 -10.97 -0.60
C SER A 55 -13.10 -12.12 -1.25
N TYR A 56 -13.71 -13.32 -1.25
CA TYR A 56 -13.18 -14.45 -2.02
C TYR A 56 -13.59 -14.30 -3.48
N GLY A 57 -12.61 -14.00 -4.33
CA GLY A 57 -12.83 -13.71 -5.74
C GLY A 57 -13.42 -12.31 -5.97
N ARG A 58 -13.45 -11.92 -7.24
CA ARG A 58 -14.18 -10.75 -7.72
C ARG A 58 -15.21 -11.18 -8.75
N THR A 59 -16.39 -10.58 -8.70
CA THR A 59 -17.31 -10.61 -9.83
C THR A 59 -16.67 -9.78 -10.93
N ILE A 60 -16.25 -10.43 -12.01
CA ILE A 60 -15.69 -9.75 -13.17
C ILE A 60 -16.87 -9.06 -13.86
N PRO A 61 -16.89 -7.71 -13.94
CA PRO A 61 -17.92 -7.04 -14.71
C PRO A 61 -17.88 -7.53 -16.15
N ILE A 62 -19.04 -7.76 -16.77
CA ILE A 62 -19.14 -8.23 -18.16
C ILE A 62 -18.41 -7.28 -19.12
N PHE A 63 -18.31 -6.00 -18.76
CA PHE A 63 -17.60 -4.94 -19.48
C PHE A 63 -16.33 -4.48 -18.74
N GLU A 64 -15.54 -5.41 -18.20
CA GLU A 64 -14.23 -5.06 -17.67
C GLU A 64 -13.30 -4.65 -18.81
N GLY A 65 -12.78 -3.42 -18.77
CA GLY A 65 -11.86 -2.93 -19.79
C GLY A 65 -10.57 -3.77 -19.85
N ASP A 66 -10.10 -4.05 -21.07
CA ASP A 66 -8.92 -4.90 -21.33
C ASP A 66 -7.68 -4.48 -20.54
N GLU A 67 -7.54 -3.18 -20.27
CA GLU A 67 -6.44 -2.63 -19.46
C GLU A 67 -6.42 -3.18 -18.03
N ARG A 68 -7.57 -3.29 -17.37
CA ARG A 68 -7.65 -3.79 -15.99
C ARG A 68 -7.24 -5.24 -15.92
N ARG A 69 -7.73 -6.05 -16.85
CA ARG A 69 -7.38 -7.46 -16.98
C ARG A 69 -5.89 -7.66 -17.25
N ARG A 70 -5.30 -6.82 -18.10
CA ARG A 70 -3.85 -6.83 -18.38
C ARG A 70 -3.06 -6.46 -17.12
N LYS A 71 -3.47 -5.42 -16.40
CA LYS A 71 -2.82 -4.97 -15.16
C LYS A 71 -2.80 -6.05 -14.09
N GLU A 72 -3.89 -6.77 -13.91
CA GLU A 72 -3.94 -7.84 -12.92
C GLU A 72 -3.11 -9.06 -13.29
N LYS A 73 -3.07 -9.43 -14.58
CA LYS A 73 -2.16 -10.47 -15.05
C LYS A 73 -0.71 -10.09 -14.76
N LEU A 74 -0.36 -8.82 -14.97
CA LEU A 74 0.95 -8.28 -14.64
C LEU A 74 1.24 -8.36 -13.13
N LEU A 75 0.33 -7.88 -12.28
CA LEU A 75 0.50 -7.93 -10.82
C LEU A 75 0.67 -9.37 -10.33
N LYS A 76 -0.16 -10.31 -10.81
CA LYS A 76 -0.01 -11.74 -10.48
C LYS A 76 1.33 -12.32 -10.94
N ALA A 77 1.87 -11.87 -12.06
CA ALA A 77 3.18 -12.31 -12.53
C ALA A 77 4.31 -11.77 -11.64
N ILE A 78 4.21 -10.49 -11.23
CA ILE A 78 5.13 -9.86 -10.28
C ILE A 78 5.11 -10.61 -8.94
N ASP A 79 3.92 -10.90 -8.41
CA ASP A 79 3.76 -11.61 -7.14
C ASP A 79 4.40 -13.01 -7.19
N ARG A 80 4.18 -13.77 -8.26
CA ARG A 80 4.82 -15.09 -8.44
C ARG A 80 6.35 -15.03 -8.46
N ILE A 81 6.91 -13.99 -9.09
CA ILE A 81 8.36 -13.79 -9.13
C ILE A 81 8.87 -13.46 -7.72
N ARG A 82 8.16 -12.60 -6.98
CA ARG A 82 8.50 -12.24 -5.59
C ARG A 82 8.39 -13.42 -4.64
N GLU A 83 7.38 -14.26 -4.77
CA GLU A 83 7.25 -15.49 -3.98
C GLU A 83 8.39 -16.47 -4.24
N LYS A 84 8.82 -16.60 -5.51
CA LYS A 84 9.85 -17.56 -5.89
C LYS A 84 11.28 -17.10 -5.56
N TYR A 85 11.57 -15.81 -5.74
CA TYR A 85 12.93 -15.28 -5.68
C TYR A 85 13.17 -14.27 -4.54
N GLY A 86 12.13 -13.94 -3.77
CA GLY A 86 12.18 -12.93 -2.72
C GLY A 86 11.68 -11.57 -3.20
N PHE A 87 11.04 -10.81 -2.28
CA PHE A 87 10.44 -9.52 -2.60
C PHE A 87 11.48 -8.52 -3.12
N GLY A 88 12.69 -8.56 -2.55
CA GLY A 88 13.75 -7.64 -2.91
C GLY A 88 14.13 -7.75 -4.38
N LYS A 89 14.10 -8.93 -5.01
CA LYS A 89 14.67 -9.15 -6.35
C LYS A 89 13.91 -8.47 -7.49
N LEU A 90 12.63 -8.12 -7.30
CA LEU A 90 11.83 -7.43 -8.30
C LEU A 90 11.18 -6.17 -7.71
N LEU A 91 11.67 -5.01 -8.15
CA LEU A 91 11.20 -3.70 -7.71
C LEU A 91 10.53 -2.96 -8.87
N THR A 92 9.44 -2.26 -8.56
CA THR A 92 8.88 -1.23 -9.43
C THR A 92 9.76 0.03 -9.40
N GLY A 93 9.58 0.93 -10.37
CA GLY A 93 10.36 2.18 -10.42
C GLY A 93 10.24 3.01 -9.14
N VAL A 94 9.05 3.07 -8.53
CA VAL A 94 8.84 3.80 -7.27
C VAL A 94 9.55 3.10 -6.09
N GLU A 95 9.50 1.77 -6.02
CA GLU A 95 10.20 1.01 -4.99
C GLU A 95 11.72 1.12 -5.15
N LYS A 96 12.23 1.21 -6.38
CA LYS A 96 13.67 1.38 -6.64
C LYS A 96 14.22 2.67 -6.02
N LEU A 97 13.44 3.74 -6.03
CA LEU A 97 13.82 5.02 -5.40
C LEU A 97 13.95 4.90 -3.87
N LEU A 98 13.33 3.89 -3.25
CA LEU A 98 13.44 3.68 -1.80
C LEU A 98 14.81 3.12 -1.39
N GLU A 99 15.59 2.55 -2.31
CA GLU A 99 16.94 2.04 -2.02
C GLU A 99 17.91 3.16 -1.60
N GLU A 100 17.65 4.42 -1.97
CA GLU A 100 18.46 5.57 -1.54
C GLU A 100 18.26 5.91 -0.06
N ILE A 101 17.13 5.48 0.52
CA ILE A 101 16.66 5.93 1.84
C ILE A 101 16.62 4.78 2.85
N TYR A 102 16.36 3.54 2.39
CA TYR A 102 16.16 2.38 3.24
C TYR A 102 17.08 1.23 2.86
N GLU A 103 17.55 0.51 3.89
CA GLU A 103 18.29 -0.74 3.71
C GLU A 103 17.38 -1.80 3.10
N ARG A 104 17.89 -2.46 2.06
CA ARG A 104 17.17 -3.51 1.34
C ARG A 104 17.39 -4.86 2.03
N ASP A 105 16.29 -5.58 2.19
CA ASP A 105 16.25 -6.98 2.61
C ASP A 105 15.81 -7.81 1.40
N GLU A 106 16.57 -8.84 1.03
CA GLU A 106 16.28 -9.60 -0.20
C GLU A 106 14.97 -10.41 -0.10
N GLU A 107 14.59 -10.83 1.10
CA GLU A 107 13.41 -11.65 1.37
C GLU A 107 12.17 -10.77 1.54
N ARG A 108 12.29 -9.70 2.35
CA ARG A 108 11.18 -8.85 2.83
C ARG A 108 11.07 -7.50 2.11
N GLY A 109 12.03 -7.14 1.28
CA GLY A 109 12.04 -5.89 0.51
C GLY A 109 12.84 -4.78 1.16
N PHE A 110 12.21 -3.98 2.02
CA PHE A 110 12.86 -2.83 2.66
C PHE A 110 12.67 -2.86 4.18
N THR A 111 13.76 -2.62 4.90
CA THR A 111 13.72 -2.50 6.36
C THR A 111 13.34 -1.09 6.74
N LEU A 112 12.07 -0.91 7.11
CA LEU A 112 11.61 0.33 7.72
C LEU A 112 12.10 0.36 9.17
N LYS A 113 13.17 1.11 9.45
CA LYS A 113 13.63 1.42 10.81
C LYS A 113 12.62 2.36 11.48
N THR A 114 11.44 1.84 11.81
CA THR A 114 10.45 2.53 12.63
C THR A 114 10.65 2.06 14.06
N SER A 115 10.96 2.99 14.96
CA SER A 115 11.20 2.75 16.39
C SER A 115 9.94 2.34 17.18
N SER A 116 8.88 1.87 16.52
CA SER A 116 7.54 1.70 17.08
C SER A 116 6.94 0.30 16.86
N LEU A 117 7.68 -0.65 16.31
CA LEU A 117 7.17 -1.99 15.98
C LEU A 117 8.06 -3.15 16.44
N THR A 118 8.95 -2.89 17.40
CA THR A 118 9.55 -3.92 18.24
C THR A 118 8.75 -4.01 19.54
N LYS A 119 7.99 -5.08 19.69
CA LYS A 119 7.58 -5.62 20.99
C LYS A 119 8.30 -6.95 21.16
#